data_AF-A0A2N1MDQ1-F1
#
_entry.id   AF-A0A2N1MDQ1-F1
#
_cell.length_a   1.000
_cell.length_b   1.000
_cell.length_c   1.000
_cell.angle_alpha   90.00
_cell.angle_beta   90.00
_cell.angle_gamma   90.00
#
_symmetry.space_group_name_H-M   'P 1'
#
loop_
_entity.id
_entity.type
_entity.pdbx_description
1 polymer ?
#
loop_
_entity_poly.entity_id
_entity_poly.type
_entity_poly.pdbx_seq_one_letter_code
_entity_poly.pdbx_strand_id
1 'polypeptide(L)'
;MSLEENIEENIQLINKYDIFESRFGVFKILDYDLNLDERKLKFKKYDRVLCEDCSQEIEKFSFVCYNCYNKETGCNERNRMNHGICKSCFTLSTSYGCSICNIFKTSDYDLNLDERKVKYRNSNYVLCKDCYKEVDYYRFYCTYCYFKETDVNKKFRMKFGSNYGVFRTSDYNLGLTKRRAKYKYSKHSLCEECNNKINEYYYCTYCYYKEIDNNKKLHMKFGSIFGIFKTSDYNLNLEERRAKYRNFYGIVCEKCNKEIKKHHYYCTYCY
;
A
#
# COMPACT_ATOMS: atom_id res chain seq x y z
N MET A 1 -9.62 79.54 23.00
CA MET A 1 -8.88 78.39 22.48
C MET A 1 -9.93 77.41 21.99
N SER A 2 -10.25 77.53 20.71
CA SER A 2 -11.36 76.85 20.05
C SER A 2 -11.07 75.37 19.91
N LEU A 3 -12.13 74.56 19.98
CA LEU A 3 -12.13 73.12 19.77
C LEU A 3 -11.49 72.71 18.42
N GLU A 4 -11.40 73.66 17.48
CA GLU A 4 -10.87 73.50 16.13
C GLU A 4 -9.34 73.34 16.09
N GLU A 5 -8.58 74.07 16.91
CA GLU A 5 -7.10 73.91 16.98
C GLU A 5 -6.71 72.50 17.46
N ASN A 6 -7.54 71.91 18.33
CA ASN A 6 -7.30 70.59 18.92
C ASN A 6 -7.66 69.44 17.96
N ILE A 7 -8.57 69.67 17.00
CA ILE A 7 -8.88 68.69 15.94
C ILE A 7 -7.76 68.67 14.90
N GLU A 8 -7.21 69.83 14.57
CA GLU A 8 -6.15 69.96 13.55
C GLU A 8 -4.81 69.39 14.03
N GLU A 9 -4.44 69.63 15.30
CA GLU A 9 -3.28 68.95 15.92
C GLU A 9 -3.48 67.42 16.01
N ASN A 10 -4.69 66.94 16.29
CA ASN A 10 -4.99 65.51 16.34
C ASN A 10 -5.02 64.84 14.96
N ILE A 11 -5.46 65.53 13.90
CA ILE A 11 -5.39 65.02 12.51
C ILE A 11 -3.93 64.96 12.04
N GLN A 12 -3.10 65.93 12.41
CA GLN A 12 -1.66 65.87 12.14
C GLN A 12 -0.95 64.76 12.93
N LEU A 13 -1.41 64.44 14.15
CA LEU A 13 -0.92 63.31 14.95
C LEU A 13 -1.39 61.94 14.42
N ILE A 14 -2.61 61.82 13.88
CA ILE A 14 -3.11 60.57 13.28
C ILE A 14 -2.35 60.24 11.98
N ASN A 15 -1.99 61.25 11.18
CA ASN A 15 -1.13 61.06 10.01
C ASN A 15 0.34 60.74 10.37
N LYS A 16 0.73 60.86 11.64
CA LYS A 16 2.08 60.54 12.13
C LYS A 16 2.22 59.09 12.60
N TYR A 17 1.11 58.38 12.84
CA TYR A 17 1.10 56.95 13.14
C TYR A 17 0.86 56.13 11.86
N ASP A 18 1.93 56.02 11.08
CA ASP A 18 2.25 54.90 10.19
C ASP A 18 1.07 54.19 9.50
N ILE A 19 0.64 54.74 8.36
CA ILE A 19 0.20 53.87 7.26
C ILE A 19 1.46 53.12 6.81
N PHE A 20 1.78 52.00 7.47
CA PHE A 20 2.70 50.99 6.94
C PHE A 20 2.05 50.46 5.68
N GLU A 21 2.30 51.13 4.55
CA GLU A 21 1.92 50.66 3.23
C GLU A 21 2.64 49.32 3.03
N SER A 22 1.90 48.22 3.27
CA SER A 22 2.45 46.88 3.25
C SER A 22 3.10 46.65 1.90
N ARG A 23 4.39 46.30 1.87
CA ARG A 23 5.08 46.05 0.61
C ARG A 23 4.66 44.69 0.08
N PHE A 24 3.82 44.67 -0.95
CA PHE A 24 3.38 43.45 -1.61
C PHE A 24 4.37 42.99 -2.68
N GLY A 25 4.79 41.73 -2.59
CA GLY A 25 5.51 41.04 -3.66
C GLY A 25 4.55 40.22 -4.53
N VAL A 26 4.85 40.08 -5.81
CA VAL A 26 4.12 39.19 -6.72
C VAL A 26 5.00 37.97 -7.02
N PHE A 27 4.48 36.77 -6.72
CA PHE A 27 5.12 35.49 -6.98
C PHE A 27 4.63 34.93 -8.31
N LYS A 28 5.55 34.84 -9.26
CA LYS A 28 5.30 34.39 -10.64
C LYS A 28 5.57 32.90 -10.78
N ILE A 29 5.02 32.27 -11.82
CA ILE A 29 5.31 30.86 -12.15
C ILE A 29 6.81 30.61 -12.31
N LEU A 30 7.54 31.54 -12.95
CA LEU A 30 8.99 31.42 -13.17
C LEU A 30 9.79 31.51 -11.85
N ASP A 31 9.21 31.98 -10.75
CA ASP A 31 9.88 31.97 -9.45
C ASP A 31 10.05 30.56 -8.89
N TYR A 32 9.31 29.60 -9.44
CA TYR A 32 9.54 28.19 -9.16
C TYR A 32 10.85 27.65 -9.75
N ASP A 33 11.54 28.36 -10.65
CA ASP A 33 12.87 27.95 -11.11
C ASP A 33 13.96 28.21 -10.06
N LEU A 34 13.71 29.14 -9.15
CA LEU A 34 14.58 29.43 -8.01
C LEU A 34 14.42 28.35 -6.94
N ASN A 35 15.52 28.02 -6.26
CA ASN A 35 15.44 27.18 -5.07
C ASN A 35 14.85 27.96 -3.87
N LEU A 36 14.53 27.27 -2.78
CA LEU A 36 13.86 27.88 -1.62
C LEU A 36 14.65 29.06 -1.02
N ASP A 37 15.97 28.95 -0.90
CA ASP A 37 16.81 30.01 -0.33
C ASP A 37 16.88 31.24 -1.25
N GLU A 38 16.93 31.01 -2.56
CA GLU A 38 16.85 32.07 -3.56
C GLU A 38 15.50 32.80 -3.54
N ARG A 39 14.39 32.06 -3.37
CA ARG A 39 13.06 32.67 -3.19
C ARG A 39 12.99 33.50 -1.92
N LYS A 40 13.48 32.97 -0.79
CA LYS A 40 13.58 33.70 0.48
C LYS A 40 14.37 35.00 0.32
N LEU A 41 15.50 34.96 -0.38
CA LEU A 41 16.30 36.15 -0.68
C LEU A 41 15.56 37.14 -1.57
N LYS A 42 14.95 36.67 -2.67
CA LYS A 42 14.20 37.51 -3.62
C LYS A 42 13.07 38.28 -2.93
N PHE A 43 12.34 37.60 -2.04
CA PHE A 43 11.15 38.14 -1.41
C PHE A 43 11.37 38.72 -0.01
N LYS A 44 12.61 38.76 0.49
CA LYS A 44 12.97 39.20 1.85
C LYS A 44 12.43 40.58 2.24
N LYS A 45 12.31 41.50 1.27
CA LYS A 45 11.91 42.90 1.48
C LYS A 45 10.40 43.14 1.48
N TYR A 46 9.59 42.11 1.20
CA TYR A 46 8.13 42.22 1.09
C TYR A 46 7.47 41.69 2.35
N ASP A 47 6.44 42.38 2.81
CA ASP A 47 5.67 42.02 4.00
C ASP A 47 4.70 40.88 3.71
N ARG A 48 4.15 40.86 2.50
CA ARG A 48 3.28 39.80 1.99
C ARG A 48 3.62 39.51 0.55
N VAL A 49 3.41 38.27 0.13
CA VAL A 49 3.68 37.85 -1.25
C VAL A 49 2.44 37.18 -1.79
N LEU A 50 1.93 37.63 -2.93
CA LEU A 50 0.72 37.09 -3.55
C LEU A 50 1.08 36.30 -4.81
N CYS A 51 0.41 35.17 -5.03
CA CYS A 51 0.52 34.40 -6.25
C CYS A 51 -0.07 35.17 -7.44
N GLU A 52 0.67 35.27 -8.54
CA GLU A 52 0.20 35.92 -9.78
C GLU A 52 -1.07 35.26 -10.33
N ASP A 53 -1.15 33.92 -10.30
CA ASP A 53 -2.22 33.17 -10.96
C ASP A 53 -3.54 33.11 -10.18
N CYS A 54 -3.46 33.05 -8.84
CA CYS A 54 -4.64 32.86 -7.99
C CYS A 54 -4.87 33.96 -6.97
N SER A 55 -3.97 34.96 -6.93
CA SER A 55 -4.02 36.11 -6.03
C SER A 55 -4.01 35.77 -4.53
N GLN A 56 -3.72 34.51 -4.19
CA GLN A 56 -3.64 34.05 -2.81
C GLN A 56 -2.27 34.35 -2.22
N GLU A 57 -2.26 34.60 -0.91
CA GLU A 57 -1.02 34.81 -0.18
C GLU A 57 -0.17 33.53 -0.15
N ILE A 58 1.11 33.70 -0.46
CA ILE A 58 2.14 32.67 -0.42
C ILE A 58 2.67 32.60 1.01
N GLU A 59 2.68 31.41 1.59
CA GLU A 59 3.36 31.19 2.87
C GLU A 59 4.87 31.44 2.73
N LYS A 60 5.39 32.40 3.51
CA LYS A 60 6.82 32.78 3.50
C LYS A 60 7.77 31.66 3.91
N PHE A 61 7.29 30.62 4.59
CA PHE A 61 8.13 29.49 4.99
C PHE A 61 8.48 28.59 3.81
N SER A 62 7.47 28.23 3.01
CA SER A 62 7.60 27.27 1.91
C SER A 62 7.81 27.94 0.55
N PHE A 63 7.35 29.18 0.37
CA PHE A 63 7.29 29.84 -0.94
C PHE A 63 6.66 28.94 -2.03
N VAL A 64 5.59 28.23 -1.64
CA VAL A 64 4.77 27.40 -2.53
C VAL A 64 3.33 27.89 -2.45
N CYS A 65 2.72 28.17 -3.61
CA CYS A 65 1.29 28.39 -3.68
C CYS A 65 0.56 27.05 -3.59
N TYR A 66 0.02 26.70 -2.42
CA TYR A 66 -0.69 25.43 -2.26
C TYR A 66 -1.91 25.30 -3.18
N ASN A 67 -2.57 26.39 -3.54
CA ASN A 67 -3.71 26.35 -4.45
C ASN A 67 -3.30 25.97 -5.87
N CYS A 68 -2.20 26.52 -6.40
CA CYS A 68 -1.66 26.10 -7.68
C CYS A 68 -1.06 24.69 -7.59
N TYR A 69 -0.31 24.39 -6.53
CA TYR A 69 0.34 23.09 -6.32
C TYR A 69 -0.65 21.92 -6.27
N ASN A 70 -1.79 22.13 -5.61
CA ASN A 70 -2.85 21.11 -5.50
C ASN A 70 -3.54 20.86 -6.84
N LYS A 71 -3.58 21.86 -7.74
CA LYS A 71 -4.12 21.73 -9.11
C LYS A 71 -3.10 21.13 -10.08
N GLU A 72 -1.80 21.24 -9.80
CA GLU A 72 -0.74 20.71 -10.66
C GLU A 72 -0.79 19.17 -10.72
N THR A 73 -0.65 18.61 -11.92
CA THR A 73 -0.70 17.17 -12.19
C THR A 73 0.63 16.60 -12.70
N GLY A 74 1.52 17.45 -13.23
CA GLY A 74 2.86 17.10 -13.64
C GLY A 74 3.78 16.91 -12.42
N CYS A 75 4.35 15.71 -12.27
CA CYS A 75 5.37 15.45 -11.24
C CYS A 75 6.58 16.38 -11.37
N ASN A 76 6.99 16.65 -12.61
CA ASN A 76 8.11 17.53 -12.90
C ASN A 76 7.84 18.95 -12.41
N GLU A 77 6.63 19.44 -12.68
CA GLU A 77 6.22 20.77 -12.26
C GLU A 77 6.09 20.86 -10.74
N ARG A 78 5.49 19.87 -10.06
CA ARG A 78 5.47 19.84 -8.59
C ARG A 78 6.86 19.82 -7.96
N ASN A 79 7.81 19.09 -8.54
CA ASN A 79 9.18 19.09 -8.06
C ASN A 79 9.84 20.46 -8.26
N ARG A 80 9.63 21.09 -9.42
CA ARG A 80 10.04 22.48 -9.69
C ARG A 80 9.47 23.41 -8.62
N MET A 81 8.17 23.30 -8.36
CA MET A 81 7.47 24.09 -7.36
C MET A 81 8.06 23.93 -5.96
N ASN A 82 8.39 22.71 -5.54
CA ASN A 82 8.94 22.44 -4.20
C ASN A 82 10.41 22.84 -4.04
N HIS A 83 11.21 22.77 -5.11
CA HIS A 83 12.67 22.71 -4.95
C HIS A 83 13.48 23.58 -5.90
N GLY A 84 12.90 24.10 -6.98
CA GLY A 84 13.64 24.85 -7.99
C GLY A 84 14.13 23.99 -9.16
N ILE A 85 14.87 24.63 -10.05
CA ILE A 85 15.72 23.98 -11.06
C ILE A 85 17.17 24.07 -10.59
N CYS A 86 17.96 23.04 -10.86
CA CYS A 86 19.36 23.00 -10.55
C CYS A 86 20.13 23.79 -11.61
N LYS A 87 20.86 24.82 -11.20
CA LYS A 87 21.56 25.74 -12.12
C LYS A 87 22.77 25.14 -12.84
N SER A 88 23.31 24.02 -12.36
CA SER A 88 24.46 23.36 -12.99
C SER A 88 24.06 22.38 -14.09
N CYS A 89 22.98 21.63 -13.88
CA CYS A 89 22.50 20.60 -14.79
C CYS A 89 21.23 21.01 -15.57
N PHE A 90 20.63 22.16 -15.23
CA PHE A 90 19.34 22.65 -15.76
C PHE A 90 18.17 21.65 -15.64
N THR A 91 18.30 20.65 -14.76
CA THR A 91 17.23 19.70 -14.43
C THR A 91 16.63 20.03 -13.06
N LEU A 92 15.48 19.43 -12.72
CA LEU A 92 14.75 19.72 -11.49
C LEU A 92 15.60 19.47 -10.23
N SER A 93 15.63 20.45 -9.34
CA SER A 93 16.28 20.34 -8.02
C SER A 93 15.44 19.50 -7.08
N THR A 94 16.08 18.85 -6.11
CA THR A 94 15.48 18.43 -4.82
C THR A 94 16.43 18.81 -3.69
N SER A 95 16.06 18.54 -2.43
CA SER A 95 16.92 18.78 -1.25
C SER A 95 18.29 18.07 -1.30
N TYR A 96 18.51 17.14 -2.25
CA TYR A 96 19.74 16.35 -2.37
C TYR A 96 20.34 16.27 -3.79
N GLY A 97 19.87 17.07 -4.78
CA GLY A 97 20.47 17.16 -6.13
C GLY A 97 19.51 17.02 -7.33
N CYS A 98 20.07 16.87 -8.54
CA CYS A 98 19.33 16.63 -9.81
C CYS A 98 18.65 15.26 -9.76
N SER A 99 17.31 15.17 -9.79
CA SER A 99 16.60 13.89 -9.61
C SER A 99 15.87 13.40 -10.87
N ILE A 100 16.09 12.12 -11.23
CA ILE A 100 15.26 11.37 -12.19
C ILE A 100 13.98 10.96 -11.45
N CYS A 101 12.86 11.61 -11.77
CA CYS A 101 11.53 11.23 -11.29
C CYS A 101 10.88 10.27 -12.27
N ASN A 102 10.45 9.10 -11.79
CA ASN A 102 9.70 8.14 -12.59
C ASN A 102 8.25 8.05 -12.12
N ILE A 103 7.34 7.84 -13.08
CA ILE A 103 5.92 7.67 -12.80
C ILE A 103 5.58 6.18 -12.75
N PHE A 104 5.00 5.75 -11.63
CA PHE A 104 4.41 4.44 -11.43
C PHE A 104 2.97 4.45 -11.93
N LYS A 105 2.72 3.69 -13.00
CA LYS A 105 1.42 3.53 -13.64
C LYS A 105 0.71 2.32 -13.06
N THR A 106 -0.62 2.28 -13.17
CA THR A 106 -1.42 1.12 -12.75
C THR A 106 -1.03 -0.17 -13.48
N SER A 107 -0.59 -0.05 -14.75
CA SER A 107 -0.04 -1.18 -15.53
C SER A 107 1.23 -1.76 -14.92
N ASP A 108 1.95 -1.02 -14.08
CA ASP A 108 3.17 -1.54 -13.43
C ASP A 108 2.82 -2.57 -12.35
N TYR A 109 1.54 -2.70 -11.99
CA TYR A 109 1.04 -3.82 -11.20
C TYR A 109 1.01 -5.16 -11.96
N ASP A 110 1.13 -5.16 -13.29
CA ASP A 110 1.35 -6.39 -14.07
C ASP A 110 2.75 -6.97 -13.85
N LEU A 111 3.73 -6.11 -13.55
CA LEU A 111 5.09 -6.53 -13.26
C LEU A 111 5.17 -7.19 -11.87
N ASN A 112 5.97 -8.26 -11.77
CA ASN A 112 6.34 -8.84 -10.50
C ASN A 112 7.30 -7.90 -9.73
N LEU A 113 7.52 -8.19 -8.43
CA LEU A 113 8.31 -7.31 -7.56
C LEU A 113 9.75 -7.09 -8.06
N ASP A 114 10.38 -8.13 -8.61
CA ASP A 114 11.76 -8.07 -9.08
C ASP A 114 11.86 -7.28 -10.40
N GLU A 115 10.88 -7.40 -11.29
CA GLU A 115 10.76 -6.58 -12.49
C GLU A 115 10.57 -5.09 -12.16
N ARG A 116 9.76 -4.76 -11.15
CA ARG A 116 9.59 -3.36 -10.70
C ARG A 116 10.89 -2.79 -10.15
N LYS A 117 11.63 -3.57 -9.36
CA LYS A 117 12.95 -3.17 -8.85
C LYS A 117 13.90 -2.84 -9.98
N VAL A 118 13.96 -3.68 -11.01
CA VAL A 118 14.81 -3.44 -12.18
C VAL A 118 14.35 -2.18 -12.93
N LYS A 119 13.04 -2.03 -13.17
CA LYS A 119 12.46 -0.89 -13.89
C LYS A 119 12.80 0.44 -13.22
N TYR A 120 12.74 0.49 -11.88
CA TYR A 120 12.94 1.74 -11.13
C TYR A 120 14.30 1.87 -10.45
N ARG A 121 15.26 0.97 -10.74
CA ARG A 121 16.56 0.88 -10.07
C ARG A 121 17.34 2.19 -10.00
N ASN A 122 17.23 3.02 -11.04
CA ASN A 122 17.96 4.29 -11.17
C ASN A 122 17.09 5.51 -10.84
N SER A 123 15.90 5.31 -10.26
CA SER A 123 15.00 6.41 -9.89
C SER A 123 15.31 6.83 -8.47
N ASN A 124 15.48 8.14 -8.26
CA ASN A 124 15.59 8.69 -6.91
C ASN A 124 14.20 8.68 -6.22
N TYR A 125 13.15 8.95 -7.00
CA TYR A 125 11.77 8.96 -6.55
C TYR A 125 10.86 8.32 -7.59
N VAL A 126 9.89 7.57 -7.11
CA VAL A 126 8.84 6.98 -7.94
C VAL A 126 7.50 7.50 -7.44
N LEU A 127 6.72 8.18 -8.27
CA LEU A 127 5.42 8.73 -7.89
C LEU A 127 4.29 7.94 -8.53
N CYS A 128 3.24 7.66 -7.76
CA CYS A 128 2.04 7.02 -8.28
C CYS A 128 1.29 7.95 -9.22
N LYS A 129 0.96 7.50 -10.43
CA LYS A 129 0.18 8.27 -11.40
C LYS A 129 -1.19 8.70 -10.87
N ASP A 130 -1.83 7.83 -10.08
CA ASP A 130 -3.25 8.02 -9.72
C ASP A 130 -3.43 8.97 -8.53
N CYS A 131 -2.47 9.00 -7.60
CA CYS A 131 -2.56 9.85 -6.40
C CYS A 131 -1.39 10.81 -6.21
N TYR A 132 -0.37 10.73 -7.06
CA TYR A 132 0.84 11.55 -7.02
C TYR A 132 1.59 11.52 -5.69
N LYS A 133 1.34 10.48 -4.88
CA LYS A 133 2.13 10.18 -3.68
C LYS A 133 3.32 9.32 -4.07
N GLU A 134 4.39 9.46 -3.29
CA GLU A 134 5.57 8.62 -3.42
C GLU A 134 5.21 7.14 -3.23
N VAL A 135 5.73 6.31 -4.11
CA VAL A 135 5.68 4.86 -4.04
C VAL A 135 6.74 4.41 -3.05
N ASP A 136 6.33 3.57 -2.11
CA ASP A 136 7.23 3.01 -1.11
C ASP A 136 8.40 2.28 -1.80
N TYR A 137 9.61 2.79 -1.60
CA TYR A 137 10.83 2.29 -2.23
C TYR A 137 11.13 0.82 -1.89
N TYR A 138 10.76 0.33 -0.71
CA TYR A 138 10.99 -1.05 -0.33
C TYR A 138 9.93 -2.00 -0.92
N ARG A 139 8.71 -1.50 -1.07
CA ARG A 139 7.55 -2.31 -1.45
C ARG A 139 7.22 -2.24 -2.94
N PHE A 140 7.65 -1.20 -3.65
CA PHE A 140 7.36 -0.94 -5.07
C PHE A 140 5.87 -1.02 -5.41
N TYR A 141 5.03 -0.49 -4.53
CA TYR A 141 3.61 -0.21 -4.80
C TYR A 141 3.16 1.03 -4.04
N CYS A 142 2.19 1.77 -4.59
CA CYS A 142 1.61 2.91 -3.90
C CYS A 142 0.81 2.45 -2.66
N THR A 143 1.29 2.78 -1.47
CA THR A 143 0.63 2.44 -0.20
C THR A 143 -0.69 3.18 -0.03
N TYR A 144 -0.76 4.44 -0.44
CA TYR A 144 -1.99 5.24 -0.39
C TYR A 144 -3.11 4.62 -1.23
N CYS A 145 -2.84 4.31 -2.51
CA CYS A 145 -3.81 3.61 -3.37
C CYS A 145 -4.15 2.22 -2.81
N TYR A 146 -3.15 1.50 -2.28
CA TYR A 146 -3.37 0.19 -1.67
C TYR A 146 -4.36 0.26 -0.51
N PHE A 147 -4.26 1.23 0.39
CA PHE A 147 -5.20 1.33 1.52
C PHE A 147 -6.61 1.71 1.09
N LYS A 148 -6.75 2.52 0.03
CA LYS A 148 -8.05 2.89 -0.56
C LYS A 148 -8.72 1.77 -1.35
N GLU A 149 -7.94 0.86 -1.93
CA GLU A 149 -8.48 -0.24 -2.74
C GLU A 149 -9.34 -1.18 -1.88
N THR A 150 -10.54 -1.51 -2.35
CA THR A 150 -11.47 -2.41 -1.65
C THR A 150 -11.49 -3.80 -2.27
N ASP A 151 -11.16 -3.91 -3.55
CA ASP A 151 -11.04 -5.18 -4.24
C ASP A 151 -9.76 -5.90 -3.77
N VAL A 152 -9.94 -7.07 -3.13
CA VAL A 152 -8.82 -7.80 -2.56
C VAL A 152 -7.92 -8.40 -3.65
N ASN A 153 -8.46 -8.77 -4.81
CA ASN A 153 -7.66 -9.25 -5.94
C ASN A 153 -6.76 -8.13 -6.45
N LYS A 154 -7.30 -6.90 -6.58
CA LYS A 154 -6.48 -5.73 -6.92
C LYS A 154 -5.42 -5.45 -5.87
N LYS A 155 -5.76 -5.45 -4.57
CA LYS A 155 -4.78 -5.31 -3.47
C LYS A 155 -3.64 -6.32 -3.55
N PHE A 156 -3.95 -7.57 -3.88
CA PHE A 156 -2.93 -8.61 -4.02
C PHE A 156 -2.04 -8.38 -5.24
N ARG A 157 -2.65 -8.04 -6.38
CA ARG A 157 -1.92 -7.67 -7.60
C ARG A 157 -1.00 -6.47 -7.37
N MET A 158 -1.46 -5.50 -6.58
CA MET A 158 -0.64 -4.37 -6.16
C MET A 158 0.59 -4.81 -5.37
N LYS A 159 0.43 -5.75 -4.44
CA LYS A 159 1.49 -6.21 -3.54
C LYS A 159 2.46 -7.22 -4.16
N PHE A 160 1.98 -8.11 -5.02
CA PHE A 160 2.75 -9.27 -5.51
C PHE A 160 2.93 -9.31 -7.04
N GLY A 161 2.23 -8.44 -7.77
CA GLY A 161 2.27 -8.42 -9.23
C GLY A 161 1.58 -9.63 -9.84
N SER A 162 2.09 -10.13 -10.96
CA SER A 162 1.55 -11.32 -11.64
C SER A 162 2.00 -12.66 -11.02
N ASN A 163 2.87 -12.66 -10.01
CA ASN A 163 3.50 -13.87 -9.48
C ASN A 163 2.84 -14.39 -8.19
N TYR A 164 1.51 -14.57 -8.21
CA TYR A 164 0.76 -15.22 -7.13
C TYR A 164 -0.20 -16.30 -7.66
N GLY A 165 -0.38 -17.36 -6.88
CA GLY A 165 -1.33 -18.42 -7.17
C GLY A 165 -2.75 -18.06 -6.68
N VAL A 166 -3.76 -18.52 -7.39
CA VAL A 166 -5.16 -18.47 -6.93
C VAL A 166 -5.61 -19.89 -6.60
N PHE A 167 -5.84 -20.13 -5.32
CA PHE A 167 -6.40 -21.34 -4.77
C PHE A 167 -7.91 -21.33 -4.92
N ARG A 168 -8.39 -22.23 -5.76
CA ARG A 168 -9.80 -22.39 -6.07
C ARG A 168 -10.45 -23.37 -5.10
N THR A 169 -11.74 -23.21 -4.85
CA THR A 169 -12.57 -24.18 -4.10
C THR A 169 -12.47 -25.58 -4.68
N SER A 170 -12.45 -25.69 -6.00
CA SER A 170 -12.22 -26.95 -6.72
C SER A 170 -10.89 -27.62 -6.37
N ASP A 171 -9.89 -26.89 -5.86
CA ASP A 171 -8.62 -27.47 -5.44
C ASP A 171 -8.73 -28.30 -4.16
N TYR A 172 -9.82 -28.18 -3.39
CA TYR A 172 -10.08 -29.10 -2.29
C TYR A 172 -10.30 -30.54 -2.76
N ASN A 173 -10.75 -30.74 -4.01
CA ASN A 173 -10.86 -32.07 -4.61
C ASN A 173 -9.50 -32.71 -4.90
N LEU A 174 -8.42 -31.91 -4.90
CA LEU A 174 -7.07 -32.42 -5.07
C LEU A 174 -6.53 -32.96 -3.74
N GLY A 175 -5.95 -34.15 -3.78
CA GLY A 175 -5.14 -34.67 -2.68
C GLY A 175 -3.98 -33.72 -2.33
N LEU A 176 -3.50 -33.76 -1.08
CA LEU A 176 -2.48 -32.84 -0.58
C LEU A 176 -1.19 -32.83 -1.42
N THR A 177 -0.74 -33.99 -1.93
CA THR A 177 0.44 -34.06 -2.80
C THR A 177 0.24 -33.28 -4.10
N LYS A 178 -0.95 -33.34 -4.71
CA LYS A 178 -1.27 -32.60 -5.94
C LYS A 178 -1.37 -31.10 -5.68
N ARG A 179 -1.96 -30.68 -4.54
CA ARG A 179 -1.99 -29.26 -4.14
C ARG A 179 -0.60 -28.69 -3.92
N ARG A 180 0.27 -29.44 -3.21
CA ARG A 180 1.69 -29.08 -3.03
C ARG A 180 2.40 -28.87 -4.36
N ALA A 181 2.24 -29.81 -5.30
CA ALA A 181 2.85 -29.68 -6.62
C ALA A 181 2.33 -28.46 -7.38
N LYS A 182 1.01 -28.22 -7.36
CA LYS A 182 0.37 -27.09 -8.05
C LYS A 182 0.89 -25.73 -7.57
N TYR A 183 1.07 -25.57 -6.26
CA TYR A 183 1.45 -24.30 -5.65
C TYR A 183 2.94 -24.20 -5.27
N LYS A 184 3.76 -25.19 -5.65
CA LYS A 184 5.18 -25.30 -5.28
C LYS A 184 6.00 -24.05 -5.65
N TYR A 185 5.71 -23.45 -6.80
CA TYR A 185 6.44 -22.30 -7.32
C TYR A 185 5.76 -20.95 -7.02
N SER A 186 4.55 -20.96 -6.47
CA SER A 186 3.84 -19.74 -6.10
C SER A 186 4.33 -19.25 -4.73
N LYS A 187 5.13 -18.18 -4.68
CA LYS A 187 5.57 -17.56 -3.41
C LYS A 187 4.39 -17.22 -2.50
N HIS A 188 3.27 -16.81 -3.09
CA HIS A 188 2.03 -16.48 -2.38
C HIS A 188 0.84 -17.08 -3.12
N SER A 189 -0.11 -17.65 -2.38
CA SER A 189 -1.37 -18.14 -2.94
C SER A 189 -2.55 -17.58 -2.16
N LEU A 190 -3.63 -17.26 -2.85
CA LEU A 190 -4.87 -16.71 -2.28
C LEU A 190 -6.05 -17.65 -2.42
N CYS A 191 -6.91 -17.70 -1.40
CA CYS A 191 -8.22 -18.31 -1.56
C CYS A 191 -9.13 -17.44 -2.42
N GLU A 192 -9.75 -18.01 -3.46
CA GLU A 192 -10.68 -17.28 -4.33
C GLU A 192 -11.94 -16.77 -3.59
N GLU A 193 -12.39 -17.46 -2.53
CA GLU A 193 -13.64 -17.12 -1.85
C GLU A 193 -13.48 -15.96 -0.86
N CYS A 194 -12.42 -16.00 -0.06
CA CYS A 194 -12.24 -15.06 1.04
C CYS A 194 -11.01 -14.16 0.88
N ASN A 195 -10.23 -14.35 -0.18
CA ASN A 195 -9.03 -13.59 -0.48
C ASN A 195 -7.99 -13.57 0.66
N ASN A 196 -8.04 -14.57 1.53
CA ASN A 196 -6.99 -14.79 2.54
C ASN A 196 -5.86 -15.62 1.96
N LYS A 197 -4.65 -15.35 2.46
CA LYS A 197 -3.46 -16.12 2.11
C LYS A 197 -3.64 -17.59 2.49
N ILE A 198 -3.31 -18.48 1.57
CA ILE A 198 -3.26 -19.92 1.81
C ILE A 198 -2.04 -20.23 2.67
N ASN A 199 -2.26 -21.09 3.67
CA ASN A 199 -1.21 -21.52 4.57
C ASN A 199 -0.26 -22.53 3.91
N GLU A 200 0.80 -22.89 4.63
CA GLU A 200 1.77 -23.92 4.22
C GLU A 200 1.18 -25.34 4.14
N TYR A 201 -0.03 -25.53 4.68
CA TYR A 201 -0.78 -26.78 4.58
C TYR A 201 -1.66 -26.85 3.33
N TYR A 202 -1.60 -25.84 2.45
CA TYR A 202 -2.28 -25.79 1.16
C TYR A 202 -3.82 -25.87 1.28
N TYR A 203 -4.39 -25.23 2.30
CA TYR A 203 -5.82 -24.98 2.41
C TYR A 203 -6.10 -23.58 3.00
N CYS A 204 -7.30 -23.04 2.79
CA CYS A 204 -7.67 -21.77 3.40
C CYS A 204 -8.12 -21.97 4.85
N THR A 205 -7.34 -21.47 5.82
CA THR A 205 -7.69 -21.53 7.25
C THR A 205 -8.96 -20.74 7.56
N TYR A 206 -9.13 -19.58 6.95
CA TYR A 206 -10.31 -18.75 7.18
C TYR A 206 -11.60 -19.45 6.75
N CYS A 207 -11.66 -19.98 5.51
CA CYS A 207 -12.82 -20.75 5.06
C CYS A 207 -13.01 -22.01 5.92
N TYR A 208 -11.92 -22.69 6.31
CA TYR A 208 -12.00 -23.88 7.18
C TYR A 208 -12.65 -23.58 8.54
N TYR A 209 -12.33 -22.45 9.18
CA TYR A 209 -12.94 -22.11 10.47
C TYR A 209 -14.40 -21.68 10.33
N LYS A 210 -14.77 -21.06 9.20
CA LYS A 210 -16.13 -20.63 8.91
C LYS A 210 -17.06 -21.78 8.51
N GLU A 211 -16.53 -22.85 7.92
CA GLU A 211 -17.30 -24.05 7.59
C GLU A 211 -17.93 -24.63 8.86
N ILE A 212 -19.13 -25.20 8.74
CA ILE A 212 -19.87 -25.82 9.86
C ILE A 212 -19.93 -27.34 9.65
N ASP A 213 -20.00 -27.79 8.40
CA ASP A 213 -20.02 -29.20 8.06
C ASP A 213 -18.64 -29.82 8.29
N ASN A 214 -18.59 -30.75 9.27
CA ASN A 214 -17.36 -31.45 9.61
C ASN A 214 -16.80 -32.26 8.43
N ASN A 215 -17.65 -32.86 7.59
CA ASN A 215 -17.19 -33.62 6.42
C ASN A 215 -16.51 -32.68 5.41
N LYS A 216 -17.07 -31.48 5.19
CA LYS A 216 -16.43 -30.46 4.36
C LYS A 216 -15.11 -29.97 4.98
N LYS A 217 -15.05 -29.72 6.29
CA LYS A 217 -13.79 -29.35 6.97
C LYS A 217 -12.69 -30.38 6.75
N LEU A 218 -13.03 -31.65 6.90
CA LEU A 218 -12.10 -32.76 6.71
C LEU A 218 -11.63 -32.83 5.26
N HIS A 219 -12.56 -32.67 4.31
CA HIS A 219 -12.24 -32.59 2.89
C HIS A 219 -11.33 -31.41 2.56
N MET A 220 -11.56 -30.22 3.14
CA MET A 220 -10.68 -29.06 2.93
C MET A 220 -9.25 -29.34 3.43
N LYS A 221 -9.13 -29.97 4.59
CA LYS A 221 -7.84 -30.26 5.24
C LYS A 221 -7.07 -31.39 4.56
N PHE A 222 -7.73 -32.50 4.22
CA PHE A 222 -7.08 -33.72 3.74
C PHE A 222 -7.29 -34.00 2.24
N GLY A 223 -8.22 -33.30 1.60
CA GLY A 223 -8.75 -33.62 0.28
C GLY A 223 -9.67 -34.83 0.34
N SER A 224 -9.85 -35.51 -0.79
CA SER A 224 -10.69 -36.71 -0.87
C SER A 224 -10.06 -37.98 -0.29
N ILE A 225 -8.84 -37.92 0.28
CA ILE A 225 -8.08 -39.09 0.73
C ILE A 225 -7.88 -39.02 2.26
N PHE A 226 -8.96 -39.27 3.00
CA PHE A 226 -8.94 -39.45 4.46
C PHE A 226 -9.66 -40.75 4.86
N GLY A 227 -9.23 -41.33 5.98
CA GLY A 227 -9.77 -42.58 6.51
C GLY A 227 -10.81 -42.31 7.59
N ILE A 228 -11.88 -43.12 7.62
CA ILE A 228 -12.88 -43.12 8.69
C ILE A 228 -12.58 -44.32 9.59
N PHE A 229 -12.18 -44.03 10.83
CA PHE A 229 -11.95 -45.00 11.88
C PHE A 229 -13.28 -45.46 12.46
N LYS A 230 -13.62 -46.72 12.18
CA LYS A 230 -14.87 -47.34 12.58
C LYS A 230 -14.75 -47.96 13.96
N THR A 231 -15.89 -48.17 14.61
CA THR A 231 -15.93 -48.86 15.90
C THR A 231 -15.37 -50.29 15.81
N SER A 232 -15.55 -50.98 14.68
CA SER A 232 -14.99 -52.30 14.45
C SER A 232 -13.46 -52.33 14.38
N ASP A 233 -12.80 -51.18 14.15
CA ASP A 233 -11.35 -51.11 14.07
C ASP A 233 -10.66 -51.25 15.43
N TYR A 234 -11.42 -51.15 16.53
CA TYR A 234 -10.90 -51.48 17.86
C TYR A 234 -10.52 -52.96 17.99
N ASN A 235 -11.11 -53.85 17.19
CA ASN A 235 -10.76 -55.27 17.16
C ASN A 235 -9.43 -55.55 16.45
N LEU A 236 -8.94 -54.59 15.64
CA LEU A 236 -7.65 -54.71 14.96
C LEU A 236 -6.52 -54.39 15.94
N ASN A 237 -5.40 -55.10 15.81
CA ASN A 237 -4.17 -54.75 16.52
C ASN A 237 -3.52 -53.48 15.90
N LEU A 238 -2.48 -52.95 16.55
CA LEU A 238 -1.84 -51.71 16.11
C LEU A 238 -1.21 -51.81 14.71
N GLU A 239 -0.62 -52.96 14.36
CA GLU A 239 -0.01 -53.17 13.04
C GLU A 239 -1.06 -53.23 11.93
N GLU A 240 -2.18 -53.91 12.18
CA GLU A 240 -3.32 -53.98 11.27
C GLU A 240 -3.92 -52.59 11.02
N ARG A 241 -4.07 -51.78 12.07
CA ARG A 241 -4.54 -50.39 11.91
C ARG A 241 -3.56 -49.52 11.14
N ARG A 242 -2.25 -49.68 11.39
CA ARG A 242 -1.19 -49.00 10.62
C ARG A 242 -1.26 -49.35 9.15
N ALA A 243 -1.40 -50.63 8.82
CA ALA A 243 -1.52 -51.10 7.46
C ALA A 243 -2.78 -50.56 6.78
N LYS A 244 -3.94 -50.67 7.45
CA LYS A 244 -5.23 -50.17 6.95
C LYS A 244 -5.19 -48.68 6.64
N TYR A 245 -4.59 -47.88 7.51
CA TYR A 245 -4.62 -46.42 7.41
C TYR A 245 -3.39 -45.77 6.75
N ARG A 246 -2.44 -46.58 6.27
CA ARG A 246 -1.13 -46.12 5.75
C ARG A 246 -1.21 -45.02 4.69
N ASN A 247 -2.15 -45.16 3.76
CA ASN A 247 -2.24 -44.30 2.58
C ASN A 247 -3.14 -43.07 2.75
N PHE A 248 -3.81 -42.92 3.89
CA PHE A 248 -4.68 -41.77 4.13
C PHE A 248 -3.90 -40.58 4.67
N TYR A 249 -4.28 -39.35 4.31
CA TYR A 249 -3.62 -38.16 4.85
C TYR A 249 -4.03 -37.84 6.27
N GLY A 250 -5.30 -38.10 6.61
CA GLY A 250 -5.86 -37.97 7.95
C GLY A 250 -6.77 -39.16 8.28
N ILE A 251 -6.98 -39.40 9.57
CA ILE A 251 -7.90 -40.41 10.08
C ILE A 251 -8.88 -39.69 11.00
N VAL A 252 -10.16 -40.03 10.93
CA VAL A 252 -11.21 -39.38 11.71
C VAL A 252 -12.05 -40.45 12.38
N CYS A 253 -12.39 -40.25 13.65
CA CYS A 253 -13.29 -41.14 14.36
C CYS A 253 -14.73 -40.98 13.85
N GLU A 254 -15.35 -42.10 13.47
CA GLU A 254 -16.77 -42.16 13.06
C GLU A 254 -17.73 -41.62 14.14
N LYS A 255 -17.44 -41.84 15.42
CA LYS A 255 -18.34 -41.47 16.53
C LYS A 255 -18.30 -39.97 16.86
N CYS A 256 -17.11 -39.39 17.00
CA CYS A 256 -16.98 -37.99 17.47
C CYS A 256 -16.52 -37.01 16.40
N ASN A 257 -16.30 -37.46 15.16
CA ASN A 257 -15.77 -36.66 14.06
C ASN A 257 -14.46 -35.92 14.37
N LYS A 258 -13.73 -36.35 15.41
CA LYS A 258 -12.43 -35.79 15.75
C LYS A 258 -11.33 -36.54 15.01
N GLU A 259 -10.31 -35.77 14.61
CA GLU A 259 -9.11 -36.30 14.00
C GLU A 259 -8.34 -37.18 14.98
N ILE A 260 -7.97 -38.37 14.51
CA ILE A 260 -7.10 -39.30 15.21
C ILE A 260 -5.67 -39.01 14.81
N LYS A 261 -4.82 -38.71 15.80
CA LYS A 261 -3.39 -38.55 15.53
C LYS A 261 -2.80 -39.88 15.06
N LYS A 262 -2.09 -39.85 13.94
CA LYS A 262 -1.51 -41.04 13.31
C LYS A 262 -0.56 -41.84 14.21
N HIS A 263 -0.02 -41.32 15.31
CA HIS A 263 0.80 -42.13 16.21
C HIS A 263 -0.04 -43.02 17.14
N HIS A 264 -1.29 -42.64 17.43
CA HIS A 264 -2.17 -43.42 18.30
C HIS A 264 -2.89 -44.53 17.52
N TYR A 265 -3.38 -44.27 16.29
CA TYR A 265 -4.25 -45.20 15.56
C TYR A 265 -5.45 -45.70 16.39
N TYR A 266 -5.97 -44.86 17.29
CA TYR A 266 -7.24 -45.03 17.99
C TYR A 266 -7.78 -43.67 18.40
N CYS A 267 -9.10 -43.58 18.61
CA CYS A 267 -9.71 -42.37 19.10
C CYS A 267 -9.51 -42.23 20.61
N THR A 268 -8.83 -41.18 21.05
CA THR A 268 -8.61 -40.86 22.47
C THR A 268 -9.82 -40.21 23.14
N TYR A 269 -10.85 -39.85 22.37
CA TYR A 269 -12.07 -39.17 22.85
C TYR A 269 -13.28 -40.10 22.95
N CYS A 270 -13.20 -41.28 22.34
CA CYS A 270 -14.27 -42.28 22.34
C CYS A 270 -13.78 -43.62 22.91
N TYR A 271 -12.62 -43.58 23.57
CA TYR A 271 -12.10 -44.69 24.35
C TYR A 271 -12.91 -44.81 25.64
#